data_AF-A0A0K2RAF9-F1
#
_entry.id   AF-A0A0K2RAF9-F1
#
_cell.length_a   1.000
_cell.length_b   1.000
_cell.length_c   1.000
_cell.angle_alpha   90.00
_cell.angle_beta   90.00
_cell.angle_gamma   90.00
#
_symmetry.space_group_name_H-M   'P 1'
#
loop_
_entity.id
_entity.type
_entity.pdbx_description
1 polymer ?
#
loop_
_entity_poly.entity_id
_entity_poly.type
_entity_poly.pdbx_seq_one_letter_code
_entity_poly.pdbx_strand_id
1 'polypeptide(L)'
;MRQDVKCEIICSQHGSFWQTILNHIYNRSGCPLCAGSKGEKLVSRVLHGLGVDHQPQWSHPTCRDRAPLLFDFYLSPLRALIEFDGIQHFEPVKWFDAVTDEQAEAQFLVTQRRDRIKNDWASINGYPLLRVCELKDVEAEVTDFVEALRQRGVEVKDPKDGEL
;
A
#
# COMPACT_ATOMS: atom_id res chain seq x y z
N MET A 1 3.36 -33.30 7.32
CA MET A 1 4.40 -32.55 8.07
C MET A 1 3.82 -31.20 8.46
N ARG A 2 3.97 -30.75 9.70
CA ARG A 2 3.51 -29.40 10.12
C ARG A 2 4.46 -28.37 9.51
N GLN A 3 4.03 -27.72 8.42
CA GLN A 3 4.85 -26.78 7.63
C GLN A 3 4.61 -25.30 8.00
N ASP A 4 3.77 -25.04 9.01
CA ASP A 4 3.30 -23.68 9.34
C ASP A 4 4.05 -23.03 10.51
N VAL A 5 5.20 -23.57 10.91
CA VAL A 5 6.02 -22.93 11.96
C VAL A 5 6.57 -21.63 11.38
N LYS A 6 6.09 -20.50 11.92
CA LYS A 6 6.62 -19.17 11.63
C LYS A 6 7.90 -18.95 12.43
N CYS A 7 8.94 -18.46 11.78
CA CYS A 7 10.14 -17.94 12.41
C CYS A 7 10.21 -16.42 12.25
N GLU A 8 10.85 -15.77 13.21
CA GLU A 8 11.27 -14.39 13.08
C GLU A 8 12.49 -14.31 12.16
N ILE A 9 12.48 -13.32 11.27
CA ILE A 9 13.54 -13.04 10.32
C ILE A 9 13.84 -11.56 10.39
N ILE A 10 15.14 -11.23 10.40
CA ILE A 10 15.61 -9.86 10.50
C ILE A 10 16.05 -9.40 9.12
N CYS A 11 15.31 -8.46 8.54
CA CYS A 11 15.75 -7.71 7.38
C CYS A 11 16.73 -6.62 7.82
N SER A 12 17.89 -6.52 7.18
CA SER A 12 18.88 -5.48 7.50
C SER A 12 18.38 -4.05 7.24
N GLN A 13 17.34 -3.88 6.42
CA GLN A 13 16.76 -2.59 6.07
C GLN A 13 15.47 -2.29 6.87
N HIS A 14 14.65 -3.31 7.14
CA HIS A 14 13.29 -3.11 7.65
C HIS A 14 13.00 -3.83 8.98
N GLY A 15 14.01 -4.43 9.62
CA GLY A 15 13.89 -5.06 10.93
C GLY A 15 13.19 -6.43 10.92
N SER A 16 12.64 -6.81 12.07
CA SER A 16 12.04 -8.12 12.33
C SER A 16 10.68 -8.29 11.64
N PHE A 17 10.48 -9.44 10.99
CA PHE A 17 9.19 -9.87 10.45
C PHE A 17 9.04 -11.39 10.58
N TRP A 18 7.81 -11.91 10.51
CA TRP A 18 7.53 -13.33 10.70
C TRP A 18 7.08 -13.99 9.39
N GLN A 19 7.69 -15.11 9.02
CA GLN A 19 7.25 -15.95 7.91
C GLN A 19 7.49 -17.44 8.18
N THR A 20 6.83 -18.33 7.43
CA THR A 20 7.04 -19.78 7.57
C THR A 20 8.42 -20.17 7.04
N ILE A 21 9.02 -21.21 7.61
CA ILE A 21 10.28 -21.79 7.12
C ILE A 21 10.16 -22.17 5.64
N LEU A 22 8.99 -22.70 5.23
CA LEU A 22 8.69 -23.04 3.84
C LEU A 22 8.82 -21.82 2.92
N ASN A 23 8.17 -20.70 3.28
CA ASN A 23 8.25 -19.49 2.48
C ASN A 23 9.66 -18.91 2.45
N HIS A 24 10.35 -18.88 3.59
CA HIS A 24 11.69 -18.30 3.66
C HIS A 24 12.73 -19.11 2.87
N ILE A 25 12.84 -20.41 3.18
CA ILE A 25 13.95 -21.25 2.70
C ILE A 25 13.63 -21.86 1.33
N TYR A 26 12.43 -22.43 1.18
CA TYR A 26 12.08 -23.17 -0.03
C TYR A 26 11.57 -22.24 -1.13
N ASN A 27 10.63 -21.34 -0.82
CA ASN A 27 10.11 -20.37 -1.79
C ASN A 27 11.03 -19.15 -1.97
N ARG A 28 12.11 -19.06 -1.17
CA ARG A 28 13.08 -17.95 -1.20
C ARG A 28 12.43 -16.58 -1.07
N SER A 29 11.33 -16.50 -0.33
CA SER A 29 10.63 -15.26 -0.05
C SER A 29 11.44 -14.42 0.95
N GLY A 30 11.79 -13.21 0.54
CA GLY A 30 12.53 -12.25 1.35
C GLY A 30 11.60 -11.38 2.22
N CYS A 31 12.12 -10.26 2.69
CA CYS A 31 11.31 -9.25 3.38
C CYS A 31 10.19 -8.75 2.43
N PRO A 32 8.91 -8.80 2.83
CA PRO A 32 7.80 -8.30 2.02
C PRO A 32 7.98 -6.84 1.60
N LEU A 33 8.61 -6.04 2.47
CA LEU A 33 8.90 -4.63 2.21
C LEU A 33 9.98 -4.46 1.13
N CYS A 34 10.95 -5.38 1.07
CA CYS A 34 11.91 -5.44 -0.04
C CYS A 34 11.28 -5.95 -1.35
N ALA A 35 10.14 -6.64 -1.29
CA ALA A 35 9.48 -7.18 -2.48
C ALA A 35 8.62 -6.14 -3.22
N GLY A 36 8.38 -4.96 -2.64
CA GLY A 36 7.58 -3.89 -3.25
C GLY A 36 8.08 -3.42 -4.62
N SER A 37 7.20 -2.78 -5.37
CA SER A 37 7.51 -2.23 -6.70
C SER A 37 8.61 -1.15 -6.63
N LYS A 38 9.18 -0.79 -7.79
CA LYS A 38 10.15 0.33 -7.85
C LYS A 38 9.52 1.63 -7.33
N GLY A 39 8.23 1.85 -7.61
CA GLY A 39 7.47 3.01 -7.16
C GLY A 39 7.27 3.01 -5.66
N GLU A 40 6.75 1.92 -5.09
CA GLU A 40 6.59 1.79 -3.64
C GLU A 40 7.90 2.00 -2.88
N LYS A 41 9.02 1.44 -3.38
CA LYS A 41 10.34 1.64 -2.78
C LYS A 41 10.78 3.11 -2.83
N LEU A 42 10.46 3.81 -3.90
CA LEU A 42 10.79 5.23 -4.02
C LEU A 42 9.91 6.07 -3.07
N VAL A 43 8.60 5.80 -3.01
CA VAL A 43 7.68 6.45 -2.08
C VAL A 43 8.15 6.25 -0.64
N SER A 44 8.45 5.01 -0.23
CA SER A 44 8.96 4.71 1.12
C SER A 44 10.27 5.44 1.42
N ARG A 45 11.19 5.52 0.45
CA ARG A 45 12.44 6.29 0.61
C ARG A 45 12.18 7.77 0.82
N VAL A 46 11.29 8.38 0.03
CA VAL A 46 10.92 9.79 0.16
C VAL A 46 10.28 10.05 1.52
N LEU A 47 9.30 9.23 1.92
CA LEU A 47 8.65 9.33 3.23
C LEU A 47 9.65 9.21 4.39
N HIS A 48 10.60 8.28 4.31
CA HIS A 48 11.68 8.13 5.29
C HIS A 48 12.59 9.37 5.31
N GLY A 49 12.95 9.91 4.14
CA GLY A 49 13.73 11.15 4.02
C GLY A 49 13.03 12.37 4.62
N LEU A 50 11.70 12.41 4.55
CA LEU A 50 10.86 13.45 5.16
C LEU A 50 10.61 13.23 6.66
N GLY A 51 11.06 12.11 7.23
CA GLY A 51 10.81 11.75 8.63
C GLY A 51 9.33 11.49 8.92
N VAL A 52 8.61 10.88 7.98
CA VAL A 52 7.19 10.54 8.13
C VAL A 52 7.04 9.07 8.48
N ASP A 53 6.40 8.80 9.63
CA ASP A 53 6.03 7.45 10.00
C ASP A 53 4.97 6.90 9.05
N HIS A 54 5.25 5.74 8.46
CA HIS A 54 4.38 5.13 7.47
C HIS A 54 4.28 3.62 7.64
N GLN A 55 3.07 3.10 7.44
CA GLN A 55 2.79 1.68 7.41
C GLN A 55 2.48 1.23 5.97
N PRO A 56 3.31 0.37 5.38
CA PRO A 56 3.03 -0.19 4.06
C PRO A 56 1.95 -1.29 4.10
N GLN A 57 1.29 -1.53 2.96
CA GLN A 57 0.25 -2.57 2.79
C GLN A 57 -0.85 -2.50 3.87
N TRP A 58 -1.29 -1.29 4.19
CA TRP A 58 -2.26 -1.06 5.26
C TRP A 58 -3.69 -1.34 4.78
N SER A 59 -4.56 -1.82 5.65
CA SER A 59 -5.99 -1.99 5.33
C SER A 59 -6.88 -1.59 6.48
N HIS A 60 -8.11 -1.20 6.15
CA HIS A 60 -9.16 -0.93 7.13
C HIS A 60 -10.24 -2.03 7.10
N PRO A 61 -10.77 -2.48 8.25
CA PRO A 61 -11.79 -3.53 8.30
C PRO A 61 -13.05 -3.22 7.49
N THR A 62 -13.37 -1.95 7.26
CA THR A 62 -14.56 -1.49 6.52
C THR A 62 -14.29 -1.12 5.06
N CYS A 63 -13.04 -1.02 4.62
CA CYS A 63 -12.70 -0.83 3.21
C CYS A 63 -12.52 -2.21 2.55
N ARG A 64 -13.56 -2.74 1.92
CA ARG A 64 -13.56 -4.12 1.42
C ARG A 64 -14.24 -4.26 0.06
N ASP A 65 -13.75 -5.24 -0.69
CA ASP A 65 -14.47 -5.90 -1.79
C ASP A 65 -14.81 -7.33 -1.31
N ARG A 66 -14.29 -8.39 -1.93
CA ARG A 66 -14.35 -9.76 -1.38
C ARG A 66 -13.52 -9.92 -0.10
N ALA A 67 -12.47 -9.12 0.04
CA ALA A 67 -11.55 -9.08 1.18
C ALA A 67 -11.22 -7.60 1.49
N PRO A 68 -10.60 -7.29 2.65
CA PRO A 68 -10.08 -5.95 2.90
C PRO A 68 -9.16 -5.49 1.78
N LEU A 69 -9.34 -4.26 1.34
CA LEU A 69 -8.51 -3.65 0.32
C LEU A 69 -7.28 -3.04 0.99
N LEU A 70 -6.11 -3.35 0.44
CA LEU A 70 -4.83 -2.83 0.89
C LEU A 70 -4.54 -1.51 0.18
N PHE A 71 -4.12 -0.50 0.94
CA PHE A 71 -3.45 0.69 0.46
C PHE A 71 -1.94 0.49 0.52
N ASP A 72 -1.20 1.07 -0.42
CA ASP A 72 0.26 0.91 -0.44
C ASP A 72 0.91 1.51 0.81
N PHE A 73 0.46 2.69 1.24
CA PHE A 73 0.93 3.33 2.47
C PHE A 73 -0.17 4.03 3.27
N TYR A 74 -0.08 3.91 4.59
CA TYR A 74 -0.78 4.73 5.57
C TYR A 74 0.22 5.61 6.33
N LEU A 75 -0.06 6.90 6.46
CA LEU A 75 0.82 7.88 7.13
C LEU A 75 0.27 8.25 8.51
N SER A 76 1.05 7.99 9.56
CA SER A 76 0.72 8.37 10.94
C SER A 76 1.64 9.52 11.40
N PRO A 77 1.17 10.48 12.21
CA PRO A 77 -0.20 10.72 12.67
C PRO A 77 -1.05 11.50 11.66
N LEU A 78 -0.55 11.71 10.43
CA LEU A 78 -1.21 12.53 9.39
C LEU A 78 -2.57 11.97 8.92
N ARG A 79 -2.88 10.71 9.25
CA ARG A 79 -4.10 9.99 8.85
C ARG A 79 -4.36 10.07 7.34
N ALA A 80 -3.31 9.91 6.54
CA ALA A 80 -3.36 9.98 5.08
C ALA A 80 -2.95 8.66 4.42
N LEU A 81 -3.32 8.49 3.17
CA LEU A 81 -3.10 7.29 2.36
C LEU A 81 -2.33 7.65 1.09
N ILE A 82 -1.48 6.74 0.62
CA ILE A 82 -0.79 6.85 -0.68
C ILE A 82 -0.94 5.52 -1.43
N GLU A 83 -1.21 5.61 -2.74
CA GLU A 83 -1.14 4.51 -3.72
C GLU A 83 -0.11 4.87 -4.82
N PHE A 84 0.66 3.89 -5.26
CA PHE A 84 1.47 3.98 -6.47
C PHE A 84 0.81 3.17 -7.60
N ASP A 85 0.14 3.88 -8.50
CA ASP A 85 -0.65 3.28 -9.57
C ASP A 85 0.22 2.90 -10.75
N GLY A 86 0.49 1.60 -10.89
CA GLY A 86 1.07 1.06 -12.11
C GLY A 86 0.11 1.12 -13.30
N ILE A 87 0.65 0.82 -14.48
CA ILE A 87 -0.08 0.86 -15.76
C ILE A 87 -1.38 0.02 -15.78
N GLN A 88 -1.48 -1.02 -14.94
CA GLN A 88 -2.68 -1.83 -14.76
C GLN A 88 -3.92 -1.09 -14.22
N HIS A 89 -3.75 0.14 -13.71
CA HIS A 89 -4.84 1.02 -13.29
C HIS A 89 -5.46 1.79 -14.46
N PHE A 90 -4.77 1.85 -15.60
CA PHE A 90 -5.15 2.65 -16.77
C PHE A 90 -5.49 1.81 -18.00
N GLU A 91 -4.88 0.62 -18.13
CA GLU A 91 -5.10 -0.28 -19.26
C GLU A 91 -5.02 -1.76 -18.86
N PRO A 92 -5.63 -2.67 -19.65
CA PRO A 92 -5.44 -4.10 -19.48
C PRO A 92 -4.00 -4.52 -19.77
N VAL A 93 -3.38 -5.21 -18.82
CA VAL A 93 -1.97 -5.65 -18.91
C VAL A 93 -1.87 -7.17 -18.94
N LYS A 94 -1.11 -7.69 -19.91
CA LYS A 94 -0.73 -9.11 -19.98
C LYS A 94 0.65 -9.32 -19.37
N TRP A 95 0.69 -9.64 -18.07
CA TRP A 95 1.96 -9.92 -17.37
C TRP A 95 2.62 -11.23 -17.81
N PHE A 96 1.86 -12.14 -18.42
CA PHE A 96 2.33 -13.43 -18.89
C PHE A 96 1.71 -13.74 -20.26
N ASP A 97 2.47 -14.44 -21.11
CA ASP A 97 2.03 -14.81 -22.47
C ASP A 97 0.75 -15.65 -22.50
N ALA A 98 0.44 -16.37 -21.42
CA ALA A 98 -0.75 -17.21 -21.31
C ALA A 98 -2.05 -16.44 -21.02
N VAL A 99 -1.98 -15.14 -20.71
CA VAL A 99 -3.16 -14.32 -20.38
C VAL A 99 -3.86 -13.87 -21.67
N THR A 100 -5.13 -14.20 -21.82
CA THR A 100 -5.94 -13.76 -22.97
C THR A 100 -6.37 -12.30 -22.83
N ASP A 101 -6.79 -11.66 -23.94
CA ASP A 101 -7.30 -10.29 -23.90
C ASP A 101 -8.54 -10.16 -22.99
N GLU A 102 -9.43 -11.15 -23.03
CA GLU A 102 -10.62 -11.19 -22.17
C GLU A 102 -10.24 -11.29 -20.70
N GLN A 103 -9.19 -12.04 -20.38
CA GLN A 103 -8.69 -12.16 -19.00
C GLN A 103 -8.02 -10.87 -18.52
N ALA A 104 -7.26 -10.20 -19.38
CA ALA A 104 -6.64 -8.92 -19.08
C ALA A 104 -7.70 -7.83 -18.87
N GLU A 105 -8.73 -7.79 -19.71
CA GLU A 105 -9.87 -6.87 -19.59
C GLU A 105 -10.65 -7.14 -18.29
N ALA A 106 -10.95 -8.40 -17.99
CA ALA A 106 -11.64 -8.76 -16.75
C ALA A 106 -10.85 -8.35 -15.49
N GLN A 107 -9.52 -8.47 -15.51
CA GLN A 107 -8.66 -8.00 -14.42
C GLN A 107 -8.68 -6.47 -14.32
N PHE A 108 -8.60 -5.76 -15.45
CA PHE A 108 -8.67 -4.31 -15.49
C PHE A 108 -9.98 -3.77 -14.91
N LEU A 109 -11.12 -4.37 -15.25
CA LEU A 109 -12.43 -4.02 -14.68
C LEU A 109 -12.49 -4.25 -13.16
N VAL A 110 -11.80 -5.29 -12.66
CA VAL A 110 -11.66 -5.53 -11.21
C VAL A 110 -10.81 -4.45 -10.55
N THR A 111 -9.69 -4.05 -11.18
CA THR A 111 -8.83 -2.96 -10.69
C THR A 111 -9.61 -1.65 -10.60
N GLN A 112 -10.29 -1.23 -11.68
CA GLN A 112 -11.12 -0.02 -11.68
C GLN A 112 -12.22 -0.04 -10.61
N ARG A 113 -12.89 -1.19 -10.43
CA ARG A 113 -13.89 -1.33 -9.35
C ARG A 113 -13.27 -1.08 -7.98
N ARG A 114 -12.10 -1.66 -7.71
CA ARG A 114 -11.41 -1.52 -6.42
C ARG A 114 -10.91 -0.11 -6.20
N ASP A 115 -10.41 0.56 -7.22
CA ASP A 115 -10.00 1.96 -7.13
C ASP A 115 -11.15 2.86 -6.76
N ARG A 116 -12.32 2.63 -7.37
CA ARG A 116 -13.55 3.34 -6.99
C ARG A 116 -13.89 3.14 -5.52
N ILE A 117 -13.89 1.90 -5.03
CA ILE A 117 -14.19 1.59 -3.62
C ILE A 117 -13.20 2.30 -2.70
N LYS A 118 -11.91 2.25 -3.01
CA LYS A 118 -10.85 2.92 -2.22
C LYS A 118 -11.04 4.43 -2.17
N ASN A 119 -11.26 5.05 -3.33
CA ASN A 119 -11.43 6.50 -3.45
C ASN A 119 -12.67 6.97 -2.68
N ASP A 120 -13.82 6.31 -2.89
CA ASP A 120 -15.07 6.62 -2.20
C ASP A 120 -14.92 6.44 -0.69
N TRP A 121 -14.31 5.33 -0.26
CA TRP A 121 -14.10 5.03 1.16
C TRP A 121 -13.17 6.03 1.84
N ALA A 122 -12.03 6.38 1.21
CA ALA A 122 -11.08 7.32 1.77
C ALA A 122 -11.73 8.71 1.95
N SER A 123 -12.46 9.17 0.92
CA SER A 123 -13.20 10.44 0.96
C SER A 123 -14.24 10.47 2.08
N ILE A 124 -15.11 9.44 2.16
CA ILE A 124 -16.18 9.35 3.17
C ILE A 124 -15.62 9.32 4.60
N ASN A 125 -14.49 8.63 4.81
CA ASN A 125 -13.90 8.45 6.14
C ASN A 125 -12.87 9.54 6.49
N GLY A 126 -12.71 10.56 5.65
CA GLY A 126 -11.83 11.70 5.91
C GLY A 126 -10.33 11.38 5.85
N TYR A 127 -9.93 10.39 5.05
CA TYR A 127 -8.52 10.11 4.76
C TYR A 127 -8.12 10.82 3.45
N PRO A 128 -7.22 11.83 3.49
CA PRO A 128 -6.59 12.33 2.29
C PRO A 128 -5.87 11.19 1.57
N LEU A 129 -6.14 11.02 0.28
CA LEU A 129 -5.56 9.97 -0.56
C LEU A 129 -4.78 10.61 -1.71
N LEU A 130 -3.48 10.32 -1.78
CA LEU A 130 -2.63 10.63 -2.93
C LEU A 130 -2.47 9.37 -3.79
N ARG A 131 -2.55 9.52 -5.11
CA ARG A 131 -2.27 8.46 -6.08
C ARG A 131 -1.20 8.96 -7.04
N VAL A 132 -0.05 8.29 -7.04
CA VAL A 132 1.10 8.66 -7.88
C VAL A 132 1.27 7.61 -8.98
N CYS A 133 1.46 8.03 -10.23
CA CYS A 133 1.48 7.11 -11.38
C CYS A 133 2.89 6.92 -11.96
N GLU A 134 3.75 7.92 -11.79
CA GLU A 134 5.01 8.03 -12.52
C GLU A 134 6.20 8.15 -11.56
N LEU A 135 7.27 7.38 -11.80
CA LEU A 135 8.44 7.35 -10.92
C LEU A 135 9.12 8.71 -10.77
N LYS A 136 9.14 9.51 -11.85
CA LYS A 136 9.76 10.84 -11.88
C LYS A 136 9.03 11.85 -11.01
N ASP A 137 7.75 11.64 -10.76
CA ASP A 137 6.88 12.60 -10.07
C ASP A 137 6.75 12.27 -8.57
N VAL A 138 7.14 11.05 -8.15
CA VAL A 138 7.07 10.57 -6.76
C VAL A 138 7.68 11.55 -5.75
N GLU A 139 8.87 12.07 -6.03
CA GLU A 139 9.55 12.94 -5.07
C GLU A 139 8.80 14.25 -4.84
N ALA A 140 8.34 14.90 -5.92
CA ALA A 140 7.60 16.15 -5.85
C ALA A 140 6.20 15.93 -5.24
N GLU A 141 5.41 15.00 -5.78
CA GLU A 141 4.02 14.81 -5.36
C GLU A 141 3.89 14.35 -3.90
N VAL A 142 4.75 13.42 -3.46
CA VAL A 142 4.73 12.95 -2.07
C VAL A 142 5.16 14.05 -1.12
N THR A 143 6.18 14.83 -1.48
CA THR A 143 6.65 15.95 -0.65
C THR A 143 5.57 17.01 -0.51
N ASP A 144 5.01 17.49 -1.62
CA ASP A 144 3.95 18.50 -1.63
C ASP A 144 2.73 18.05 -0.83
N PHE A 145 2.34 16.78 -0.99
CA PHE A 145 1.23 16.20 -0.24
C PHE A 145 1.49 16.17 1.27
N VAL A 146 2.67 15.70 1.69
CA VAL A 146 3.05 15.67 3.12
C VAL A 146 3.12 17.08 3.71
N GLU A 147 3.70 18.04 2.98
CA GLU A 147 3.80 19.42 3.43
C GLU A 147 2.43 20.08 3.56
N ALA A 148 1.54 19.87 2.58
CA ALA A 148 0.16 20.35 2.65
C ALA A 148 -0.58 19.78 3.87
N LEU A 149 -0.38 18.50 4.22
CA LEU A 149 -0.98 17.88 5.40
C LEU A 149 -0.42 18.46 6.70
N ARG A 150 0.89 18.71 6.78
CA ARG A 150 1.53 19.34 7.95
C ARG A 150 1.00 20.76 8.18
N GLN A 151 0.75 21.52 7.12
CA GLN A 151 0.22 22.88 7.20
C GLN A 151 -1.24 22.93 7.66
N ARG A 152 -2.04 21.89 7.40
CA ARG A 152 -3.46 21.85 7.79
C ARG A 152 -3.70 21.71 9.30
N GLY A 153 -2.68 21.34 10.08
CA GLY A 153 -2.79 21.12 11.52
C GLY A 153 -3.60 19.86 11.84
N VAL A 154 -3.02 18.94 12.61
CA VAL A 154 -3.65 17.66 12.90
C VAL A 154 -4.69 17.83 14.03
N GLU A 155 -5.95 18.14 13.71
CA GLU A 155 -7.05 17.86 14.64
C GLU A 155 -7.33 16.35 14.64
N VAL A 156 -6.52 15.58 15.38
CA VAL A 156 -6.84 14.18 15.66
C VAL A 156 -7.97 14.15 16.68
N LYS A 157 -9.23 13.98 16.24
CA LYS A 157 -10.18 13.25 17.06
C LYS A 157 -9.96 11.78 16.80
N ASP A 158 -9.26 11.12 17.72
CA ASP A 158 -9.08 9.68 17.67
C ASP A 158 -10.45 9.02 17.92
N PRO A 159 -11.00 8.22 16.99
CA PRO A 159 -12.25 7.51 17.25
C PRO A 159 -12.10 6.42 18.32
N LYS A 160 -10.88 6.15 18.82
CA LYS A 160 -10.63 5.12 19.83
C LYS A 160 -10.94 5.52 21.27
N ASP A 161 -11.42 6.74 21.52
CA ASP A 161 -11.91 7.16 22.85
C ASP A 161 -13.44 6.96 23.03
N GLY A 162 -14.07 6.16 22.17
CA GLY A 162 -15.51 5.96 22.22
C GLY A 162 -15.95 4.54 21.88
N GLU A 163 -15.69 3.59 22.78
CA GLU A 163 -16.63 2.49 23.05
C GLU A 163 -16.32 1.92 24.45
N LEU A 164 -17.31 2.11 25.35
CA LEU A 164 -17.46 1.49 26.67
C LEU A 164 -17.75 -0.01 26.54
#